data_AF-A0A672JA84-F1
#
_entry.id   AF-A0A672JA84-F1
#
_cell.length_a   1.000
_cell.length_b   1.000
_cell.length_c   1.000
_cell.angle_alpha   90.00
_cell.angle_beta   90.00
_cell.angle_gamma   90.00
#
_symmetry.space_group_name_H-M   'P 1'
#
loop_
_entity.id
_entity.type
_entity.pdbx_description
1 polymer ?
#
loop_
_entity_poly.entity_id
_entity_poly.type
_entity_poly.pdbx_seq_one_letter_code
_entity_poly.pdbx_strand_id
1 'polypeptide(L)'
;MLQLCPCQTRGQHGTTPHIKHIVMGRCYSYTAFGLLTCSYDCEEIWRRFEEAVVHPTTCNVSVQDYHPMFNLMPQIWPCDKFLFWSKTRPLMHSYAAVLRHFWTLEDTLPGYMFNDLIWCGRDTESGTKAGKKLPKCKYTQSSGKIRVFAEMACGNITVLLNGSVVNAFNRKSMFGSVELDSLNPERVAHVNIKVVTNLEGPHV
;
A
#
# COMPACT_ATOMS: atom_id res chain seq x y z
N MET A 1 -6.60 38.16 6.50
CA MET A 1 -5.79 37.52 5.43
C MET A 1 -5.41 36.13 5.91
N LEU A 2 -6.03 35.08 5.36
CA LEU A 2 -5.63 33.70 5.58
C LEU A 2 -4.31 33.47 4.84
N GLN A 3 -3.20 33.40 5.58
CA GLN A 3 -1.91 33.01 5.02
C GLN A 3 -1.96 31.52 4.68
N LEU A 4 -2.21 31.21 3.42
CA LEU A 4 -1.97 29.91 2.83
C LEU A 4 -0.46 29.65 2.87
N CYS A 5 -0.05 28.69 3.71
CA CYS A 5 1.33 28.20 3.73
C CYS A 5 1.66 27.56 2.38
N PRO A 6 2.75 27.96 1.70
CA PRO A 6 3.11 27.41 0.41
C PRO A 6 3.44 25.92 0.54
N CYS A 7 2.72 25.09 -0.21
CA CYS A 7 3.00 23.66 -0.31
C CYS A 7 4.31 23.49 -1.10
N GLN A 8 5.38 23.09 -0.39
CA GLN A 8 6.70 22.96 -0.96
C GLN A 8 6.81 21.70 -1.85
N THR A 9 7.57 21.83 -2.92
CA THR A 9 7.64 20.94 -4.07
C THR A 9 8.09 19.50 -3.77
N ARG A 10 7.43 18.59 -4.48
CA ARG A 10 7.61 17.14 -4.63
C ARG A 10 9.11 16.75 -4.72
N GLY A 11 9.70 16.29 -3.61
CA GLY A 11 11.10 15.84 -3.61
C GLY A 11 11.81 15.61 -2.27
N GLN A 12 11.18 15.93 -1.12
CA GLN A 12 11.78 15.79 0.22
C GLN A 12 10.77 15.31 1.27
N HIS A 13 10.03 14.24 1.02
CA HIS A 13 9.07 13.76 2.01
C HIS A 13 9.75 12.76 2.95
N GLY A 14 10.16 13.25 4.14
CA GLY A 14 10.40 12.40 5.29
C GLY A 14 9.11 11.73 5.76
N THR A 15 9.17 10.95 6.85
CA THR A 15 7.99 10.28 7.42
C THR A 15 6.80 11.23 7.58
N THR A 16 5.60 10.78 7.18
CA THR A 16 4.36 11.55 7.28
C THR A 16 4.19 12.10 8.70
N PRO A 17 3.98 13.42 8.88
CA PRO A 17 3.75 14.00 10.21
C PRO A 17 2.62 13.28 10.94
N HIS A 18 2.82 13.01 12.23
CA HIS A 18 1.86 12.31 13.08
C HIS A 18 1.46 10.90 12.61
N ILE A 19 2.32 10.20 11.86
CA ILE A 19 2.04 8.86 11.32
C ILE A 19 1.44 7.88 12.34
N LYS A 20 1.96 7.85 13.59
CA LYS A 20 1.41 7.00 14.66
C LYS A 20 -0.08 7.27 14.88
N HIS A 21 -0.44 8.53 15.11
CA HIS A 21 -1.82 8.92 15.37
C HIS A 21 -2.74 8.62 14.17
N ILE A 22 -2.26 8.85 12.95
CA ILE A 22 -3.01 8.58 11.73
C ILE A 22 -3.27 7.08 11.59
N VAL A 23 -2.24 6.25 11.72
CA VAL A 23 -2.33 4.79 11.58
C VAL A 23 -3.20 4.20 12.67
N MET A 24 -3.01 4.63 13.92
CA MET A 24 -3.83 4.20 15.06
C MET A 24 -5.30 4.58 14.86
N GLY A 25 -5.59 5.82 14.48
CA GLY A 25 -6.96 6.28 14.22
C GLY A 25 -7.64 5.49 13.10
N ARG A 26 -6.90 5.19 12.03
CA ARG A 26 -7.41 4.35 10.93
C ARG A 26 -7.63 2.90 11.36
N CYS A 27 -6.77 2.33 12.19
CA CYS A 27 -6.97 0.99 12.74
C CYS A 27 -8.30 0.92 13.51
N TYR A 28 -8.50 1.81 14.49
CA TYR A 28 -9.73 1.85 15.27
C TYR A 28 -10.97 2.13 14.40
N SER A 29 -10.87 3.05 13.43
CA SER A 29 -11.95 3.31 12.47
C SER A 29 -12.33 2.04 11.70
N TYR A 30 -11.34 1.31 11.16
CA TYR A 30 -11.58 0.06 10.44
C TYR A 30 -12.29 -0.98 11.32
N THR A 31 -11.86 -1.11 12.58
CA THR A 31 -12.50 -2.02 13.54
C THR A 31 -13.91 -1.60 13.95
N ALA A 32 -14.22 -0.31 13.95
CA ALA A 32 -15.53 0.22 14.32
C ALA A 32 -16.55 0.11 13.17
N PHE A 33 -16.09 0.23 11.92
CA PHE A 33 -16.94 0.19 10.73
C PHE A 33 -17.08 -1.20 10.10
N GLY A 34 -16.20 -2.16 10.42
CA GLY A 34 -16.10 -3.44 9.72
C GLY A 34 -16.79 -4.61 10.43
N LEU A 35 -17.84 -5.14 9.80
CA LEU A 35 -18.20 -6.54 9.45
C LEU A 35 -17.45 -7.77 10.01
N LEU A 36 -16.50 -7.65 10.93
CA LEU A 36 -15.64 -8.73 11.42
C LEU A 36 -15.81 -8.93 12.92
N THR A 37 -15.98 -10.18 13.33
CA THR A 37 -15.97 -10.63 14.74
C THR A 37 -14.56 -10.62 15.36
N CYS A 38 -13.55 -10.13 14.63
CA CYS A 38 -12.16 -10.13 15.06
C CYS A 38 -11.82 -8.82 15.75
N SER A 39 -11.43 -8.90 17.03
CA SER A 39 -10.78 -7.80 17.73
C SER A 39 -9.32 -7.72 17.28
N TYR A 40 -8.88 -6.54 16.83
CA TYR A 40 -7.49 -6.27 16.50
C TYR A 40 -6.87 -5.40 17.58
N ASP A 41 -5.69 -5.80 18.06
CA ASP A 41 -4.89 -4.96 18.97
C ASP A 41 -4.10 -3.94 18.14
N CYS A 42 -4.68 -2.75 17.99
CA CYS A 42 -4.08 -1.68 17.20
C CYS A 42 -2.74 -1.18 17.77
N GLU A 43 -2.54 -1.23 19.09
CA GLU A 43 -1.27 -0.84 19.71
C GLU A 43 -0.17 -1.87 19.40
N GLU A 44 -0.49 -3.16 19.54
CA GLU A 44 0.45 -4.24 19.21
C GLU A 44 0.80 -4.24 17.71
N ILE A 45 -0.19 -4.03 16.84
CA ILE A 45 0.01 -3.82 15.41
C ILE A 45 1.00 -2.66 15.14
N TRP A 46 0.78 -1.50 15.77
CA TRP A 46 1.66 -0.34 15.58
C TRP A 46 3.07 -0.63 16.09
N ARG A 47 3.19 -1.30 17.24
CA ARG A 47 4.49 -1.69 17.81
C ARG A 47 5.28 -2.57 16.85
N ARG A 48 4.65 -3.58 16.24
CA ARG A 48 5.32 -4.44 15.23
C ARG A 48 5.71 -3.68 13.97
N PHE A 49 4.87 -2.75 13.53
CA PHE A 49 5.23 -1.86 12.43
C PHE A 49 6.46 -1.01 12.75
N GLU A 50 6.51 -0.40 13.93
CA GLU A 50 7.62 0.44 14.37
C GLU A 50 8.91 -0.38 14.49
N GLU A 51 8.85 -1.58 15.06
CA GLU A 51 9.98 -2.51 15.12
C GLU A 51 10.56 -2.80 13.73
N ALA A 52 9.70 -3.13 12.77
CA ALA A 52 10.10 -3.42 11.39
C ALA A 52 10.78 -2.24 10.69
N VAL A 53 10.44 -1.01 11.07
CA VAL A 53 10.92 0.22 10.42
C VAL A 53 12.12 0.83 11.15
N VAL A 54 12.23 0.67 12.47
CA VAL A 54 13.27 1.31 13.30
C VAL A 54 14.52 0.45 13.47
N HIS A 55 14.42 -0.87 13.49
CA HIS A 55 15.56 -1.79 13.62
C HIS A 55 16.43 -2.09 12.38
N PRO A 56 16.11 -1.68 11.13
CA PRO A 56 16.99 -1.94 9.99
C PRO A 56 18.29 -1.14 10.09
N THR A 57 19.39 -1.82 10.40
CA THR A 57 20.77 -1.27 10.30
C THR A 57 21.16 -0.89 8.87
N THR A 58 20.37 -1.32 7.89
CA THR A 58 20.42 -0.88 6.50
C THR A 58 19.12 -0.16 6.20
N CYS A 59 19.13 0.94 5.44
CA CYS A 59 17.92 1.60 4.93
C CYS A 59 17.06 0.70 4.00
N ASN A 60 17.16 -0.62 4.11
CA ASN A 60 16.59 -1.63 3.26
C ASN A 60 15.69 -2.54 4.11
N VAL A 61 14.49 -2.06 4.45
CA VAL A 61 13.43 -2.88 5.06
C VAL A 61 13.00 -3.94 4.04
N SER A 62 13.08 -5.20 4.44
CA SER A 62 12.57 -6.33 3.67
C SER A 62 11.07 -6.56 3.92
N VAL A 63 10.43 -7.35 3.07
CA VAL A 63 9.03 -7.73 3.28
C VAL A 63 8.86 -8.65 4.48
N GLN A 64 9.88 -9.46 4.77
CA GLN A 64 9.93 -10.39 5.89
C GLN A 64 9.90 -9.64 7.22
N ASP A 65 10.49 -8.45 7.29
CA ASP A 65 10.48 -7.62 8.50
C ASP A 65 9.05 -7.20 8.90
N TYR A 66 8.12 -7.13 7.94
CA TYR A 66 6.71 -6.82 8.20
C TYR A 66 5.85 -8.04 8.58
N HIS A 67 6.35 -9.28 8.43
CA HIS A 67 5.57 -10.49 8.73
C HIS A 67 4.97 -10.50 10.15
N PRO A 68 5.70 -10.12 11.22
CA PRO A 68 5.13 -10.06 12.57
C PRO A 68 3.91 -9.15 12.67
N MET A 69 3.90 -8.01 11.96
CA MET A 69 2.76 -7.10 11.91
C MET A 69 1.58 -7.72 11.16
N PHE A 70 1.81 -8.37 10.01
CA PHE A 70 0.73 -8.97 9.22
C PHE A 70 0.07 -10.16 9.92
N ASN A 71 0.81 -10.94 10.70
CA ASN A 71 0.25 -12.07 11.46
C ASN A 71 -0.79 -11.64 12.50
N LEU A 72 -0.76 -10.38 12.93
CA LEU A 72 -1.74 -9.80 13.85
C LEU A 72 -3.01 -9.30 13.14
N MET A 73 -3.06 -9.37 11.81
CA MET A 73 -4.15 -8.85 10.99
C MET A 73 -4.85 -9.94 10.16
N PRO A 74 -5.29 -11.07 10.77
CA PRO A 74 -5.98 -12.11 10.03
C PRO A 74 -7.29 -11.56 9.48
N GLN A 75 -7.45 -11.61 8.16
CA GLN A 75 -8.65 -11.14 7.47
C GLN A 75 -9.28 -12.28 6.67
N ILE A 76 -10.60 -12.23 6.55
CA ILE A 76 -11.32 -13.07 5.60
C ILE A 76 -11.16 -12.44 4.23
N TRP A 77 -10.60 -13.21 3.31
CA TRP A 77 -10.34 -12.79 1.94
C TRP A 77 -11.46 -13.28 1.03
N PRO A 78 -12.32 -12.41 0.49
CA PRO A 78 -13.34 -12.87 -0.43
C PRO A 78 -12.70 -13.14 -1.78
N CYS A 79 -12.56 -14.43 -2.09
CA CYS A 79 -12.19 -14.88 -3.42
C CYS A 79 -13.16 -14.29 -4.47
N ASP A 80 -12.67 -14.21 -5.70
CA ASP A 80 -13.39 -13.65 -6.86
C ASP A 80 -13.62 -12.12 -6.83
N LYS A 81 -13.16 -11.44 -5.77
CA LYS A 81 -13.37 -9.98 -5.59
C LYS A 81 -12.09 -9.15 -5.69
N PHE A 82 -10.91 -9.77 -5.81
CA PHE A 82 -9.64 -9.04 -5.80
C PHE A 82 -9.50 -8.12 -7.02
N LEU A 83 -9.24 -6.84 -6.76
CA LEU A 83 -9.01 -5.81 -7.77
C LEU A 83 -7.60 -5.21 -7.63
N PHE A 84 -6.77 -5.51 -8.61
CA PHE A 84 -5.46 -4.90 -8.82
C PHE A 84 -5.57 -3.74 -9.81
N TRP A 85 -4.63 -2.82 -9.75
CA TRP A 85 -4.62 -1.66 -10.64
C TRP A 85 -3.20 -1.18 -10.91
N SER A 86 -2.93 -0.73 -12.14
CA SER A 86 -1.64 -0.16 -12.53
C SER A 86 -1.87 1.11 -13.32
N LYS A 87 -1.38 2.24 -12.78
CA LYS A 87 -1.53 3.60 -13.35
C LYS A 87 -2.99 4.05 -13.52
N THR A 88 -3.92 3.46 -12.74
CA THR A 88 -5.37 3.68 -12.82
C THR A 88 -5.98 4.02 -11.45
N ARG A 89 -5.19 4.46 -10.46
CA ARG A 89 -5.66 4.71 -9.08
C ARG A 89 -6.95 5.56 -8.98
N PRO A 90 -7.05 6.73 -9.65
CA PRO A 90 -8.26 7.55 -9.53
C PRO A 90 -9.50 6.84 -10.08
N LEU A 91 -9.32 6.10 -11.18
CA LEU A 91 -10.39 5.29 -11.77
C LEU A 91 -10.76 4.12 -10.85
N MET A 92 -9.77 3.43 -10.29
CA MET A 92 -9.98 2.27 -9.42
C MET A 92 -10.92 2.60 -8.26
N HIS A 93 -10.71 3.74 -7.56
CA HIS A 93 -11.60 4.13 -6.45
C HIS A 93 -13.05 4.27 -6.89
N SER A 94 -13.28 4.94 -8.02
CA SER A 94 -14.62 5.13 -8.58
C SER A 94 -15.22 3.80 -9.05
N TYR A 95 -14.40 2.95 -9.69
CA TYR A 95 -14.78 1.65 -10.20
C TYR A 95 -15.23 0.69 -9.08
N ALA A 96 -14.44 0.60 -8.01
CA ALA A 96 -14.76 -0.20 -6.83
C ALA A 96 -16.01 0.34 -6.10
N ALA A 97 -16.14 1.66 -5.95
CA ALA A 97 -17.28 2.28 -5.28
C ALA A 97 -18.62 2.05 -6.00
N VAL A 98 -18.60 2.07 -7.34
CA VAL A 98 -19.81 1.84 -8.17
C VAL A 98 -20.19 0.37 -8.19
N LEU A 99 -19.22 -0.51 -8.40
CA LEU A 99 -19.49 -1.92 -8.61
C LEU A 99 -19.66 -2.71 -7.31
N ARG A 100 -19.20 -2.17 -6.17
CA ARG A 100 -19.38 -2.65 -4.78
C ARG A 100 -19.02 -4.12 -4.50
N HIS A 101 -18.51 -4.86 -5.48
CA HIS A 101 -18.11 -6.25 -5.38
C HIS A 101 -16.60 -6.44 -5.52
N PHE A 102 -15.85 -5.36 -5.68
CA PHE A 102 -14.40 -5.41 -5.73
C PHE A 102 -13.79 -5.08 -4.37
N TRP A 103 -12.69 -5.75 -4.08
CA TRP A 103 -11.87 -5.58 -2.91
C TRP A 103 -10.45 -5.26 -3.36
N THR A 104 -10.00 -4.06 -3.04
CA THR A 104 -8.68 -3.53 -3.42
C THR A 104 -7.69 -3.67 -2.27
N LEU A 105 -6.40 -3.49 -2.54
CA LEU A 105 -5.40 -3.43 -1.47
C LEU A 105 -5.80 -2.46 -0.36
N GLU A 106 -6.36 -1.31 -0.73
CA GLU A 106 -6.72 -0.21 0.17
C GLU A 106 -7.95 -0.51 1.04
N ASP A 107 -8.74 -1.54 0.71
CA ASP A 107 -9.88 -2.01 1.50
C ASP A 107 -9.48 -3.03 2.59
N THR A 108 -8.24 -3.52 2.55
CA THR A 108 -7.68 -4.39 3.61
C THR A 108 -7.28 -3.56 4.82
N LEU A 109 -7.27 -4.14 6.03
CA LEU A 109 -6.77 -3.46 7.23
C LEU A 109 -5.37 -2.83 7.03
N PRO A 110 -4.32 -3.55 6.58
CA PRO A 110 -3.00 -2.93 6.36
C PRO A 110 -2.99 -1.93 5.20
N GLY A 111 -3.82 -2.11 4.17
CA GLY A 111 -3.93 -1.13 3.10
C GLY A 111 -4.58 0.16 3.58
N TYR A 112 -5.73 0.07 4.24
CA TYR A 112 -6.47 1.17 4.81
C TYR A 112 -5.64 1.97 5.82
N MET A 113 -5.02 1.28 6.79
CA MET A 113 -4.20 1.89 7.84
C MET A 113 -3.09 2.75 7.25
N PHE A 114 -2.43 2.26 6.20
CA PHE A 114 -1.21 2.87 5.68
C PHE A 114 -1.38 3.53 4.31
N ASN A 115 -2.60 3.66 3.83
CA ASN A 115 -2.90 4.27 2.54
C ASN A 115 -2.36 5.70 2.46
N ASP A 116 -1.65 6.06 1.39
CA ASP A 116 -1.04 7.39 1.21
C ASP A 116 -0.03 7.84 2.28
N LEU A 117 0.45 6.93 3.14
CA LEU A 117 1.47 7.26 4.13
C LEU A 117 2.87 6.96 3.60
N ILE A 118 3.83 7.77 4.02
CA ILE A 118 5.25 7.63 3.72
C ILE A 118 5.98 7.49 5.05
N TRP A 119 6.93 6.56 5.13
CA TRP A 119 7.76 6.36 6.31
C TRP A 119 9.16 5.92 5.94
N CYS A 120 10.10 6.23 6.82
CA CYS A 120 11.46 5.72 6.80
C CYS A 120 11.94 5.43 8.24
N GLY A 121 12.87 4.49 8.37
CA GLY A 121 13.58 4.23 9.62
C GLY A 121 14.49 5.37 10.03
N ARG A 122 14.92 5.35 11.29
CA ARG A 122 15.95 6.26 11.82
C ARG A 122 17.29 5.51 11.82
N ASP A 123 18.34 6.12 11.27
CA ASP A 123 19.71 5.71 11.59
C ASP A 123 19.97 6.03 13.07
N THR A 124 20.18 5.02 13.90
CA THR A 124 20.66 5.18 15.28
C THR A 124 22.14 5.58 15.31
N GLU A 125 22.54 6.60 14.54
CA GLU A 125 23.83 7.26 14.66
C GLU A 125 23.70 8.77 14.38
N SER A 126 23.13 9.52 15.33
CA SER A 126 23.60 10.88 15.59
C SER A 126 23.09 11.38 16.93
N GLY A 127 23.66 10.83 17.99
CA GLY A 127 24.01 11.67 19.11
C GLY A 127 25.02 12.71 18.60
N THR A 128 24.59 13.97 18.54
CA THR A 128 25.44 15.17 18.44
C THR A 128 25.89 15.63 17.04
N LYS A 129 25.77 16.95 16.87
CA LYS A 129 26.32 17.86 15.85
C LYS A 129 25.42 18.18 14.66
N ALA A 130 24.84 19.38 14.78
CA ALA A 130 24.26 20.20 13.73
C ALA A 130 25.08 20.12 12.42
N GLY A 131 24.39 19.99 11.29
CA GLY A 131 24.98 20.20 9.96
C GLY A 131 25.22 18.95 9.10
N LYS A 132 24.60 17.79 9.38
CA LYS A 132 24.64 16.64 8.46
C LYS A 132 23.28 16.46 7.78
N LYS A 133 23.29 16.48 6.44
CA LYS A 133 22.13 16.18 5.58
C LYS A 133 21.43 14.92 6.10
N LEU A 134 20.10 14.95 6.21
CA LEU A 134 19.31 13.74 6.44
C LEU A 134 19.79 12.64 5.48
N PRO A 135 19.96 11.39 5.96
CA PRO A 135 20.21 10.27 5.07
C PRO A 135 19.13 10.29 4.00
N LYS A 136 19.54 10.23 2.73
CA LYS A 136 18.62 9.96 1.63
C LYS A 136 18.13 8.52 1.80
N CYS A 137 17.11 8.33 2.63
CA CYS A 137 16.40 7.07 2.69
C CYS A 137 15.86 6.84 1.28
N LYS A 138 16.37 5.82 0.59
CA LYS A 138 15.63 5.25 -0.53
C LYS A 138 14.33 4.77 0.09
N TYR A 139 13.23 5.40 -0.29
CA TYR A 139 11.87 5.06 0.12
C TYR A 139 11.80 3.56 0.40
N THR A 140 11.55 3.17 1.65
CA THR A 140 11.30 1.77 1.97
C THR A 140 9.99 1.43 1.31
N GLN A 141 10.11 0.97 0.07
CA GLN A 141 9.00 0.75 -0.84
C GLN A 141 8.01 -0.15 -0.12
N SER A 142 6.75 0.23 -0.22
CA SER A 142 5.54 -0.46 0.26
C SER A 142 5.36 -1.91 -0.25
N SER A 143 6.39 -2.53 -0.82
CA SER A 143 6.37 -3.86 -1.43
C SER A 143 5.86 -4.94 -0.46
N GLY A 144 6.10 -4.80 0.84
CA GLY A 144 5.62 -5.77 1.84
C GLY A 144 4.10 -5.95 1.87
N LYS A 145 3.35 -4.85 1.97
CA LYS A 145 1.86 -4.86 1.99
C LYS A 145 1.29 -5.41 0.69
N ILE A 146 1.96 -5.08 -0.39
CA ILE A 146 1.57 -5.38 -1.76
C ILE A 146 1.78 -6.87 -2.06
N ARG A 147 2.89 -7.45 -1.58
CA ARG A 147 3.15 -8.90 -1.68
C ARG A 147 2.12 -9.72 -0.92
N VAL A 148 1.84 -9.38 0.34
CA VAL A 148 0.86 -10.12 1.15
C VAL A 148 -0.53 -10.08 0.51
N PHE A 149 -0.95 -8.93 -0.02
CA PHE A 149 -2.23 -8.84 -0.73
C PHE A 149 -2.29 -9.74 -1.96
N ALA A 150 -1.21 -9.80 -2.75
CA ALA A 150 -1.12 -10.65 -3.91
C ALA A 150 -1.07 -12.15 -3.55
N GLU A 151 -0.34 -12.54 -2.51
CA GLU A 151 -0.25 -13.93 -2.01
C GLU A 151 -1.61 -14.46 -1.51
N MET A 152 -2.47 -13.55 -1.02
CA MET A 152 -3.80 -13.91 -0.51
C MET A 152 -4.90 -13.92 -1.57
N ALA A 153 -4.61 -13.45 -2.79
CA ALA A 153 -5.58 -13.43 -3.87
C ALA A 153 -6.03 -14.84 -4.27
N CYS A 154 -7.33 -15.01 -4.53
CA CYS A 154 -7.93 -16.29 -4.87
C CYS A 154 -9.15 -16.14 -5.77
N GLY A 155 -9.44 -17.21 -6.52
CA GLY A 155 -10.51 -17.26 -7.51
C GLY A 155 -10.20 -16.41 -8.74
N ASN A 156 -11.21 -15.69 -9.23
CA ASN A 156 -11.12 -14.80 -10.37
C ASN A 156 -10.68 -13.40 -9.92
N ILE A 157 -9.47 -12.99 -10.32
CA ILE A 157 -8.97 -11.64 -10.01
C ILE A 157 -9.20 -10.70 -11.19
N THR A 158 -9.28 -9.40 -10.93
CA THR A 158 -9.36 -8.36 -11.97
C THR A 158 -8.19 -7.40 -11.87
N VAL A 159 -7.64 -6.99 -13.01
CA VAL A 159 -6.55 -6.02 -13.12
C VAL A 159 -6.97 -4.87 -14.01
N LEU A 160 -6.98 -3.64 -13.48
CA LEU A 160 -7.22 -2.42 -14.25
C LEU A 160 -5.90 -1.83 -14.76
N LEU A 161 -5.72 -1.77 -16.07
CA LEU A 161 -4.56 -1.18 -16.73
C LEU A 161 -4.94 0.10 -17.48
N ASN A 162 -4.02 1.06 -17.51
CA ASN A 162 -4.20 2.31 -18.25
C ASN A 162 -3.86 2.10 -19.73
N GLY A 163 -4.85 2.20 -20.61
CA GLY A 163 -4.70 2.10 -22.07
C GLY A 163 -4.36 3.42 -22.76
N SER A 164 -4.41 4.56 -22.06
CA SER A 164 -4.00 5.87 -22.59
C SER A 164 -2.51 6.15 -22.33
N VAL A 165 -1.69 5.10 -22.23
CA VAL A 165 -0.23 5.20 -22.18
C VAL A 165 0.37 4.16 -23.11
N VAL A 166 1.56 4.45 -23.67
CA VAL A 166 2.25 3.59 -24.64
C VAL A 166 2.30 2.11 -24.20
N ASN A 167 2.62 1.88 -22.93
CA ASN A 167 2.68 0.54 -22.35
C ASN A 167 1.70 0.43 -21.18
N ALA A 168 0.53 -0.14 -21.46
CA ALA A 168 -0.50 -0.41 -20.44
C ALA A 168 0.05 -1.32 -19.34
N PHE A 169 0.65 -2.44 -19.73
CA PHE A 169 1.43 -3.29 -18.84
C PHE A 169 2.89 -2.84 -18.81
N ASN A 170 3.49 -2.79 -17.62
CA ASN A 170 4.92 -2.56 -17.46
C ASN A 170 5.47 -3.53 -16.41
N ARG A 171 6.41 -4.41 -16.81
CA ARG A 171 7.06 -5.37 -15.92
C ARG A 171 7.80 -4.72 -14.75
N LYS A 172 8.22 -3.46 -14.88
CA LYS A 172 8.86 -2.66 -13.82
C LYS A 172 7.88 -1.89 -12.93
N SER A 173 6.58 -1.97 -13.20
CA SER A 173 5.55 -1.41 -12.30
C SER A 173 5.39 -2.29 -11.08
N MET A 174 4.84 -1.73 -10.00
CA MET A 174 4.54 -2.47 -8.77
C MET A 174 3.71 -3.73 -9.04
N PHE A 175 2.66 -3.61 -9.87
CA PHE A 175 1.89 -4.76 -10.32
C PHE A 175 2.75 -5.77 -11.05
N GLY A 176 3.56 -5.32 -12.01
CA GLY A 176 4.36 -6.20 -12.85
C GLY A 176 5.51 -6.91 -12.14
N SER A 177 6.17 -6.26 -11.17
CA SER A 177 7.40 -6.78 -10.53
C SER A 177 7.18 -7.37 -9.15
N VAL A 178 6.03 -7.11 -8.52
CA VAL A 178 5.76 -7.52 -7.14
C VAL A 178 4.46 -8.30 -7.06
N GLU A 179 3.33 -7.68 -7.43
CA GLU A 179 2.02 -8.33 -7.27
C GLU A 179 1.90 -9.57 -8.15
N LEU A 180 2.22 -9.44 -9.44
CA LEU A 180 2.12 -10.52 -10.41
C LEU A 180 2.99 -11.73 -10.04
N ASP A 181 4.21 -11.50 -9.54
CA ASP A 181 5.13 -12.56 -9.15
C ASP A 181 4.76 -13.20 -7.80
N SER A 182 3.88 -12.56 -7.03
CA SER A 182 3.42 -13.02 -5.72
C SER A 182 2.06 -13.74 -5.78
N LEU A 183 1.41 -13.78 -6.96
CA LEU A 183 0.16 -14.53 -7.13
C LEU A 183 0.40 -16.03 -6.98
N ASN A 184 -0.45 -16.70 -6.20
CA ASN A 184 -0.39 -18.15 -6.04
C ASN A 184 -1.21 -18.85 -7.16
N PRO A 185 -0.56 -19.61 -8.07
CA PRO A 185 -1.24 -20.27 -9.19
C PRO A 185 -2.21 -21.38 -8.76
N GLU A 186 -2.10 -21.92 -7.55
CA GLU A 186 -3.04 -22.91 -7.01
C GLU A 186 -4.33 -22.26 -6.48
N ARG A 187 -4.30 -20.95 -6.18
CA ARG A 187 -5.43 -20.20 -5.62
C ARG A 187 -6.12 -19.31 -6.64
N VAL A 188 -5.37 -18.76 -7.59
CA VAL A 188 -5.88 -17.87 -8.64
C VAL A 188 -6.30 -18.71 -9.84
N ALA A 189 -7.59 -18.71 -10.13
CA ALA A 189 -8.15 -19.46 -11.26
C ALA A 189 -8.01 -18.69 -12.57
N HIS A 190 -8.35 -17.40 -12.58
CA HIS A 190 -8.31 -16.55 -13.78
C HIS A 190 -7.88 -15.12 -13.46
N VAL A 191 -7.18 -14.51 -14.41
CA VAL A 191 -6.79 -13.09 -14.35
C VAL A 191 -7.55 -12.32 -15.44
N ASN A 192 -8.53 -11.53 -15.02
CA ASN A 192 -9.31 -10.68 -15.91
C ASN A 192 -8.60 -9.33 -16.12
N ILE A 193 -8.06 -9.11 -17.31
CA ILE A 193 -7.37 -7.85 -17.63
C ILE A 193 -8.38 -6.88 -18.27
N LYS A 194 -8.54 -5.71 -17.65
CA LYS A 194 -9.36 -4.61 -18.15
C LYS A 194 -8.46 -3.43 -18.49
N VAL A 195 -8.21 -3.22 -19.78
CA VAL A 195 -7.47 -2.07 -20.29
C VAL A 195 -8.47 -0.94 -20.53
N VAL A 196 -8.29 0.19 -19.84
CA VAL A 196 -9.23 1.31 -19.89
C VAL A 196 -8.54 2.55 -20.45
N THR A 197 -9.16 3.20 -21.42
CA THR A 197 -8.67 4.45 -22.02
C THR A 197 -9.43 5.66 -21.48
N ASN A 198 -8.84 6.84 -21.64
CA ASN A 198 -9.55 8.10 -21.56
C ASN A 198 -10.70 8.15 -22.58
N LEU A 199 -11.64 9.06 -22.36
CA LEU A 199 -12.80 9.26 -23.23
C LEU A 199 -12.40 9.67 -24.66
N GLU A 200 -11.24 10.32 -24.81
CA GLU A 200 -10.66 10.73 -26.09
C GLU A 200 -10.06 9.58 -26.91
N GLY A 201 -9.99 8.38 -26.32
CA GLY A 201 -9.40 7.19 -26.93
C GLY A 201 -7.95 6.92 -26.51
N PRO A 202 -7.33 5.84 -27.04
CA PRO A 202 -5.92 5.55 -26.81
C PRO A 202 -5.04 6.59 -27.53
N HIS A 203 -3.89 6.95 -26.93
CA HIS A 203 -2.84 7.65 -27.66
C HIS A 203 -2.18 6.62 -28.60
N VAL A 204 -2.48 6.72 -29.90
CA VAL A 204 -1.83 5.93 -30.96
C VAL A 204 -0.48 6.53 -31.29
#